data_AF-A0A918UX35-F1
#
_entry.id   AF-A0A918UX35-F1
#
_cell.length_a   1.000
_cell.length_b   1.000
_cell.length_c   1.000
_cell.angle_alpha   90.00
_cell.angle_beta   90.00
_cell.angle_gamma   90.00
#
_symmetry.space_group_name_H-M   'P 1'
#
loop_
_entity.id
_entity.type
_entity.pdbx_description
1 polymer ?
#
loop_
_entity_poly.entity_id
_entity_poly.type
_entity_poly.pdbx_seq_one_letter_code
_entity_poly.pdbx_strand_id
1 'polypeptide(L)'
;MSAGTEIEDPAALNRAGSGAQEVAGQTRTAGAHPVDESRSASRDFSSGNWDGGLGSALTNLAETWSSQVSALASDCDNLSRQCGGSGLLYQRTEAANTQTMRSLSSEPSPFG
;
A
#
# COMPACT_ATOMS: atom_id res chain seq x y z
N MET A 1 -21.81 -19.22 -8.53
CA MET A 1 -22.18 -18.52 -7.28
C MET A 1 -20.87 -18.06 -6.66
N SER A 2 -20.69 -16.75 -6.47
CA SER A 2 -19.42 -16.20 -5.97
C SER A 2 -19.24 -16.60 -4.51
N ALA A 3 -18.13 -17.27 -4.18
CA ALA A 3 -17.66 -17.50 -2.82
C ALA A 3 -17.16 -16.17 -2.22
N GLY A 4 -18.08 -15.22 -2.12
CA GLY A 4 -17.80 -13.86 -1.70
C GLY A 4 -17.72 -13.80 -0.19
N THR A 5 -16.57 -13.32 0.30
CA THR A 5 -16.30 -12.87 1.67
C THR A 5 -16.19 -13.97 2.73
N GLU A 6 -15.31 -14.94 2.53
CA GLU A 6 -14.71 -15.66 3.65
C GLU A 6 -13.25 -15.21 3.77
N ILE A 7 -12.98 -14.30 4.70
CA ILE A 7 -11.61 -13.96 5.09
C ILE A 7 -11.20 -15.03 6.09
N GLU A 8 -10.45 -16.03 5.61
CA GLU A 8 -9.98 -17.17 6.40
C GLU A 8 -9.01 -16.74 7.52
N ASP A 9 -8.26 -15.65 7.33
CA ASP A 9 -7.31 -15.11 8.33
C ASP A 9 -7.31 -13.55 8.36
N PRO A 10 -8.08 -12.92 9.26
CA PRO A 10 -8.04 -11.47 9.47
C PRO A 10 -6.66 -10.95 9.91
N ALA A 11 -5.85 -11.78 10.57
CA ALA A 11 -4.49 -11.41 10.92
C ALA A 11 -3.58 -11.34 9.67
N ALA A 12 -3.85 -12.14 8.63
CA ALA A 12 -3.16 -12.02 7.35
C ALA A 12 -3.41 -10.67 6.68
N LEU A 13 -4.63 -10.10 6.79
CA LEU A 13 -4.92 -8.76 6.27
C LEU A 13 -4.17 -7.68 7.02
N ASN A 14 -4.10 -7.77 8.36
CA ASN A 14 -3.31 -6.82 9.14
C ASN A 14 -1.81 -6.91 8.82
N ARG A 15 -1.28 -8.13 8.64
CA ARG A 15 0.11 -8.34 8.19
C ARG A 15 0.34 -7.77 6.79
N ALA A 16 -0.58 -8.01 5.84
CA ALA A 16 -0.50 -7.49 4.49
C ALA A 16 -0.57 -5.95 4.46
N GLY A 17 -1.45 -5.36 5.28
CA GLY A 17 -1.55 -3.90 5.39
C GLY A 17 -0.31 -3.25 5.99
N SER A 18 0.30 -3.89 7.01
CA SER A 18 1.56 -3.44 7.60
C SER A 18 2.72 -3.56 6.61
N GLY A 19 2.82 -4.68 5.90
CA GLY A 19 3.83 -4.90 4.87
C GLY A 19 3.71 -3.93 3.70
N ALA A 20 2.49 -3.63 3.25
CA ALA A 20 2.27 -2.63 2.21
C ALA A 20 2.73 -1.23 2.64
N GLN A 21 2.50 -0.85 3.90
CA GLN A 21 2.98 0.42 4.45
C GLN A 21 4.51 0.48 4.53
N GLU A 22 5.15 -0.62 4.92
CA GLU A 22 6.62 -0.72 4.94
C GLU A 22 7.20 -0.58 3.53
N VAL A 23 6.63 -1.30 2.56
CA VAL A 23 7.03 -1.21 1.14
C VAL A 23 6.86 0.22 0.62
N ALA A 24 5.76 0.90 0.94
CA ALA A 24 5.57 2.30 0.56
C ALA A 24 6.72 3.20 1.08
N GLY A 25 7.11 3.02 2.34
CA GLY A 25 8.24 3.72 2.94
C GLY A 25 9.57 3.41 2.26
N GLN A 26 9.85 2.13 2.02
CA GLN A 26 11.07 1.70 1.32
C GLN A 26 11.12 2.22 -0.11
N THR A 27 10.00 2.19 -0.84
CA THR A 27 9.88 2.74 -2.21
C THR A 27 10.22 4.22 -2.24
N ARG A 28 9.71 5.02 -1.30
CA ARG A 28 10.04 6.46 -1.23
C ARG A 28 11.54 6.68 -0.96
N THR A 29 12.11 5.97 0.00
CA THR A 29 13.52 6.15 0.39
C THR A 29 14.47 5.66 -0.69
N ALA A 30 14.31 4.43 -1.16
CA ALA A 30 15.16 3.85 -2.20
C ALA A 30 14.97 4.55 -3.54
N GLY A 31 13.74 4.96 -3.86
CA GLY A 31 13.41 5.66 -5.09
C GLY A 31 13.93 7.09 -5.16
N ALA A 32 14.28 7.73 -4.03
CA ALA A 32 14.86 9.07 -4.03
C ALA A 32 16.31 9.10 -4.55
N HIS A 33 17.12 8.07 -4.24
CA HIS A 33 18.54 8.05 -4.58
C HIS A 33 18.83 8.19 -6.09
N PRO A 34 18.18 7.43 -7.00
CA PRO A 34 18.41 7.58 -8.43
C PRO A 34 18.02 8.95 -8.99
N VAL A 35 17.07 9.66 -8.35
CA VAL A 35 16.64 11.00 -8.78
C VAL A 35 17.75 12.01 -8.54
N ASP A 36 18.37 11.97 -7.37
CA ASP A 36 19.43 12.92 -7.00
C ASP A 36 20.68 12.72 -7.88
N GLU A 37 21.08 11.47 -8.10
CA GLU A 37 22.19 11.14 -9.00
C GLU A 37 21.90 11.57 -10.45
N SER A 38 20.70 11.26 -10.95
CA SER A 38 20.30 11.63 -12.32
C SER A 38 20.21 13.16 -12.52
N ARG A 39 19.74 13.89 -11.50
CA ARG A 39 19.71 15.37 -11.52
C ARG A 39 21.10 15.97 -11.43
N SER A 40 22.00 15.39 -10.65
CA SER A 40 23.40 15.82 -10.58
C SER A 40 24.08 15.63 -11.94
N ALA A 41 24.00 14.41 -12.49
CA ALA A 41 24.56 14.10 -13.80
C ALA A 41 23.93 14.96 -14.92
N SER A 42 22.63 15.19 -14.86
CA SER A 42 21.93 16.07 -15.80
C SER A 42 22.58 17.45 -15.86
N ARG A 43 22.88 18.08 -14.71
CA ARG A 43 23.54 19.41 -14.66
C ARG A 43 24.92 19.39 -15.31
N ASP A 44 25.70 18.35 -15.04
CA ASP A 44 27.05 18.19 -15.60
C ASP A 44 27.02 18.03 -17.13
N PHE A 45 26.01 17.34 -17.66
CA PHE A 45 25.82 17.13 -19.10
C PHE A 45 24.97 18.21 -19.80
N SER A 46 24.47 19.20 -19.05
CA SER A 46 23.68 20.32 -19.59
C SER A 46 24.54 21.46 -20.13
N SER A 47 25.86 21.45 -19.88
CA SER A 47 26.76 22.53 -20.26
C SER A 47 28.15 22.01 -20.68
N GLY A 48 28.95 22.85 -21.35
CA GLY A 48 30.32 22.52 -21.75
C GLY A 48 30.43 21.89 -23.15
N ASN A 49 31.16 20.77 -23.27
CA ASN A 49 31.45 20.07 -24.54
C ASN A 49 30.27 19.24 -25.09
N TRP A 50 29.14 19.22 -24.39
CA TRP A 50 27.96 18.44 -24.73
C TRP A 50 26.91 19.36 -25.34
N ASP A 51 26.09 18.82 -26.26
CA ASP A 51 25.00 19.56 -26.90
C ASP A 51 23.81 19.86 -25.97
N GLY A 52 23.88 19.42 -24.71
CA GLY A 52 22.83 19.56 -23.70
C GLY A 52 21.70 18.51 -23.81
N GLY A 53 21.66 17.71 -24.87
CA GLY A 53 20.63 16.70 -25.10
C GLY A 53 20.66 15.58 -24.05
N LEU A 54 21.87 15.14 -23.68
CA LEU A 54 22.05 14.14 -22.61
C LEU A 54 21.57 14.67 -21.24
N GLY A 55 21.87 15.94 -20.95
CA GLY A 55 21.38 16.61 -19.74
C GLY A 55 19.85 16.60 -19.66
N SER A 56 19.18 16.96 -20.77
CA SER A 56 17.71 16.94 -20.86
C SER A 56 17.12 15.53 -20.74
N ALA A 57 17.75 14.52 -21.38
CA ALA A 57 17.30 13.14 -21.27
C ALA A 57 17.36 12.61 -19.82
N LEU A 58 18.43 12.96 -19.09
CA LEU A 58 18.58 12.61 -17.68
C LEU A 58 17.56 13.33 -16.78
N THR A 59 17.22 14.60 -17.09
CA THR A 59 16.13 15.30 -16.39
C THR A 59 14.80 14.57 -16.56
N ASN A 60 14.42 14.25 -17.80
CA ASN A 60 13.16 13.57 -18.11
C ASN A 60 13.09 12.18 -17.47
N LEU A 61 14.22 11.46 -17.44
CA LEU A 61 14.34 10.17 -16.77
C LEU A 61 14.10 10.31 -15.27
N ALA A 62 14.73 11.29 -14.61
CA ALA A 62 14.57 11.53 -13.18
C ALA A 62 13.12 11.90 -12.81
N GLU A 63 12.45 12.72 -13.64
CA GLU A 63 11.05 13.09 -13.46
C GLU A 63 10.10 11.89 -13.62
N THR A 64 10.29 11.11 -14.68
CA THR A 64 9.48 9.91 -14.94
C THR A 64 9.63 8.90 -13.81
N TRP A 65 10.87 8.65 -13.38
CA TRP A 65 11.15 7.77 -12.25
C TRP A 65 10.50 8.28 -10.96
N SER A 66 10.65 9.57 -10.64
CA SER A 66 10.03 10.17 -9.46
C SER A 66 8.50 10.03 -9.47
N SER A 67 7.87 10.20 -10.64
CA SER A 67 6.43 9.99 -10.82
C SER A 67 6.03 8.53 -10.56
N GLN A 68 6.78 7.57 -11.09
CA GLN A 68 6.48 6.14 -10.93
C GLN A 68 6.67 5.67 -9.48
N VAL A 69 7.75 6.12 -8.82
CA VAL A 69 8.00 5.85 -7.39
C VAL A 69 6.87 6.41 -6.53
N SER A 70 6.41 7.63 -6.82
CA SER A 70 5.33 8.27 -6.08
C SER A 70 3.99 7.53 -6.28
N ALA A 71 3.70 7.11 -7.51
CA ALA A 71 2.50 6.31 -7.81
C ALA A 71 2.52 4.97 -7.06
N LEU A 72 3.63 4.22 -7.14
CA LEU A 72 3.78 2.94 -6.44
C LEU A 72 3.63 3.09 -4.93
N ALA A 73 4.26 4.11 -4.33
CA ALA A 73 4.11 4.37 -2.90
C ALA A 73 2.66 4.69 -2.52
N SER A 74 1.95 5.47 -3.35
CA SER A 74 0.53 5.76 -3.15
C SER A 74 -0.36 4.52 -3.25
N ASP A 75 -0.07 3.62 -4.19
CA ASP A 75 -0.80 2.37 -4.35
C ASP A 75 -0.58 1.44 -3.15
N CYS A 76 0.65 1.36 -2.64
CA CYS A 76 0.96 0.63 -1.42
C CYS A 76 0.26 1.22 -0.18
N ASP A 77 0.22 2.55 -0.03
CA ASP A 77 -0.53 3.22 1.05
C ASP A 77 -2.05 2.94 0.95
N ASN A 78 -2.60 2.95 -0.28
CA ASN A 78 -4.00 2.61 -0.50
C ASN A 78 -4.31 1.15 -0.16
N LEU A 79 -3.43 0.22 -0.56
CA LEU A 79 -3.55 -1.19 -0.19
C LEU A 79 -3.52 -1.37 1.33
N SER A 80 -2.59 -0.69 2.01
CA SER A 80 -2.51 -0.71 3.47
C SER A 80 -3.82 -0.28 4.14
N ARG A 81 -4.40 0.83 3.69
CA ARG A 81 -5.70 1.33 4.19
C ARG A 81 -6.84 0.35 3.93
N GLN A 82 -6.90 -0.27 2.74
CA GLN A 82 -7.95 -1.23 2.41
C GLN A 82 -7.84 -2.50 3.25
N CYS A 83 -6.62 -3.02 3.44
CA CYS A 83 -6.38 -4.18 4.29
C CYS A 83 -6.73 -3.90 5.76
N GLY A 84 -6.29 -2.76 6.30
CA GLY A 84 -6.61 -2.36 7.67
C GLY A 84 -8.11 -2.11 7.88
N GLY A 85 -8.76 -1.44 6.94
CA GLY A 85 -10.21 -1.20 6.97
C GLY A 85 -11.01 -2.50 6.91
N SER A 86 -10.64 -3.42 6.02
CA SER A 86 -11.28 -4.73 5.87
C SER A 86 -11.10 -5.61 7.12
N GLY A 87 -9.90 -5.63 7.70
CA GLY A 87 -9.63 -6.37 8.93
C GLY A 87 -10.47 -5.88 10.11
N LEU A 88 -10.61 -4.55 10.27
CA LEU A 88 -11.40 -3.95 11.34
C LEU A 88 -12.90 -4.18 11.17
N LEU A 89 -13.41 -4.15 9.94
CA LEU A 89 -14.80 -4.49 9.62
C LEU A 89 -15.12 -5.96 9.93
N TYR A 90 -14.19 -6.87 9.61
CA TYR A 90 -14.34 -8.29 9.93
C TYR A 90 -14.43 -8.51 11.44
N GLN A 91 -13.48 -7.98 12.22
CA GLN A 91 -13.48 -8.13 13.68
C GLN A 91 -14.76 -7.58 14.32
N ARG A 92 -15.28 -6.44 13.86
CA ARG A 92 -16.54 -5.89 14.35
C ARG A 92 -17.73 -6.79 14.03
N THR A 93 -17.77 -7.34 12.83
CA THR A 93 -18.85 -8.22 12.38
C THR A 93 -18.83 -9.54 13.16
N GLU A 94 -17.65 -10.13 13.36
CA GLU A 94 -17.47 -11.34 14.14
C GLU A 94 -17.85 -11.14 15.62
N ALA A 95 -17.48 -10.00 16.22
CA ALA A 95 -17.87 -9.66 17.59
C ALA A 95 -19.39 -9.50 17.74
N ALA A 96 -20.05 -8.82 16.79
CA ALA A 96 -21.50 -8.67 16.77
C ALA A 96 -22.23 -10.02 16.58
N ASN A 97 -21.73 -10.87 15.67
CA ASN A 97 -22.26 -12.22 15.45
C ASN A 97 -22.08 -13.09 16.70
N THR A 98 -20.89 -13.05 17.34
CA THR A 98 -20.63 -13.79 18.58
C THR A 98 -21.55 -13.34 19.71
N GLN A 99 -21.79 -12.04 19.84
CA GLN A 99 -22.71 -11.50 20.84
C GLN A 99 -24.16 -11.95 20.58
N THR A 100 -24.60 -11.92 19.31
CA THR A 100 -25.93 -12.38 18.89
C THR A 100 -26.10 -13.87 19.13
N MET A 101 -25.10 -14.68 18.79
CA MET A 101 -25.12 -16.12 19.04
C MET A 101 -25.18 -16.43 20.53
N ARG A 102 -24.41 -15.70 21.36
CA ARG A 102 -24.49 -15.80 22.83
C ARG A 102 -25.87 -15.43 23.36
N SER A 103 -26.50 -14.38 22.85
CA SER A 103 -27.85 -14.02 23.30
C SER A 103 -28.89 -15.08 22.94
N LEU A 104 -28.83 -15.64 21.73
CA LEU A 104 -29.73 -16.71 21.28
C LEU A 104 -29.52 -18.03 22.03
N SER A 105 -28.27 -18.36 22.37
CA SER A 105 -27.94 -19.57 23.16
C SER A 105 -28.22 -19.41 24.66
N SER A 106 -28.50 -18.18 25.11
CA SER A 106 -28.91 -17.88 26.49
C SER A 106 -30.43 -17.81 26.65
N GLU A 107 -31.20 -17.87 25.55
CA GLU A 107 -32.66 -17.98 25.62
C GLU A 107 -33.06 -19.36 26.16
N PRO A 108 -33.94 -19.46 27.16
CA PRO A 108 -34.45 -20.73 27.65
C PRO A 108 -35.08 -21.50 26.48
N SER A 109 -34.68 -22.76 26.32
CA SER A 109 -35.33 -23.70 25.41
C SER A 109 -36.84 -23.63 25.64
N PRO A 110 -37.68 -23.39 24.62
CA PRO A 110 -39.13 -23.49 24.76
C PRO A 110 -39.60 -24.92 25.10
N PHE A 111 -38.68 -25.89 25.12
CA PHE A 111 -38.92 -27.28 25.47
C PHE A 111 -38.34 -27.73 26.82
N GLY A 112 -37.63 -26.85 27.55
CA GLY A 112 -36.94 -27.22 28.80
C GLY A 112 -35.64 -27.95 28.58
#